data_AF-A0A523RCI9-F1
#
_entry.id   AF-A0A523RCI9-F1
#
_cell.length_a   1.000
_cell.length_b   1.000
_cell.length_c   1.000
_cell.angle_alpha   90.00
_cell.angle_beta   90.00
_cell.angle_gamma   90.00
#
_symmetry.space_group_name_H-M   'P 1'
#
loop_
_entity.id
_entity.type
_entity.pdbx_description
1 polymer ?
#
loop_
_entity_poly.entity_id
_entity_poly.type
_entity_poly.pdbx_seq_one_letter_code
_entity_poly.pdbx_strand_id
1 'polypeptide(L)'
;MMYNNLDDSPQDNEEELSQLETQISELFTLLEKSEIQIELLKDENFQLKSQIQILQQQSKPVQIKSHQVETIRVPKENIAIVSPSDTNIRQNKRKCPKCGASGFSIKEVDDKTRIITYVPSKIYMKKKVCTKCRFEF
;
A
#
# COMPACT_ATOMS: atom_id res chain seq x y z
N MET A 1 22.80 -53.52 43.06
CA MET A 1 22.55 -52.12 43.43
C MET A 1 22.93 -51.28 42.23
N MET A 2 21.95 -50.61 41.62
CA MET A 2 22.13 -49.75 40.46
C MET A 2 22.40 -48.32 40.95
N TYR A 3 23.66 -47.90 41.02
CA TYR A 3 23.99 -46.47 41.12
C TYR A 3 24.36 -46.01 39.72
N ASN A 4 23.37 -45.46 39.03
CA ASN A 4 23.51 -44.82 37.72
C ASN A 4 23.75 -43.33 37.92
N ASN A 5 24.74 -42.80 37.20
CA ASN A 5 24.81 -41.46 36.61
C ASN A 5 24.66 -40.27 37.56
N LEU A 6 25.80 -39.83 38.12
CA LEU A 6 26.01 -38.47 38.65
C LEU A 6 27.41 -37.96 38.27
N ASP A 7 27.90 -38.35 37.09
CA ASP A 7 29.02 -37.66 36.42
C ASP A 7 28.41 -36.66 35.44
N ASP A 8 27.90 -35.56 35.98
CA ASP A 8 27.69 -34.35 35.20
C ASP A 8 29.08 -33.72 35.04
N SER A 9 29.70 -33.92 33.88
CA SER A 9 31.08 -33.50 33.66
C SER A 9 31.17 -31.97 33.70
N PRO A 10 32.02 -31.38 34.55
CA PRO A 10 32.15 -29.91 34.65
C PRO A 10 32.56 -29.25 33.32
N GLN A 11 33.09 -30.05 32.39
CA GLN A 11 33.51 -29.64 31.06
C GLN A 11 32.33 -29.37 30.11
N ASP A 12 31.23 -30.12 30.23
CA ASP A 12 30.02 -29.92 29.41
C ASP A 12 29.30 -28.63 29.82
N ASN A 13 29.28 -28.35 31.13
CA ASN A 13 28.74 -27.11 31.70
C ASN A 13 29.54 -25.86 31.27
N GLU A 14 30.86 -25.98 31.11
CA GLU A 14 31.72 -24.88 30.65
C GLU A 14 31.52 -24.60 29.15
N GLU A 15 31.29 -25.63 28.34
CA GLU A 15 30.95 -25.48 26.93
C GLU A 15 29.56 -24.85 26.75
N GLU A 16 28.57 -25.26 27.53
CA GLU A 16 27.23 -24.66 27.51
C GLU A 16 27.26 -23.18 27.95
N LEU A 17 28.06 -22.83 28.97
CA LEU A 17 28.28 -21.44 29.37
C LEU A 17 28.89 -20.60 28.23
N SER A 18 29.90 -21.12 27.53
CA SER A 18 30.52 -20.42 26.41
C SER A 18 29.54 -20.21 25.23
N GLN A 19 28.70 -21.21 24.97
CA GLN A 19 27.65 -21.11 23.95
C GLN A 19 26.59 -20.08 24.33
N LEU A 20 26.17 -20.04 25.60
CA LEU A 20 25.21 -19.06 26.11
C LEU A 20 25.79 -17.64 26.06
N GLU A 21 27.05 -17.43 26.44
CA GLU A 21 27.73 -16.14 26.35
C GLU A 21 27.82 -15.63 24.89
N THR A 22 28.09 -16.53 23.96
CA THR A 22 28.11 -16.22 22.52
C THR A 22 26.72 -15.79 22.04
N GLN A 23 25.68 -16.56 22.37
CA GLN A 23 24.30 -16.23 22.00
C GLN A 23 23.84 -14.91 22.61
N ILE A 24 24.18 -14.63 23.86
CA ILE A 24 23.88 -13.37 24.54
C ILE A 24 24.54 -12.21 23.78
N SER A 25 25.81 -12.35 23.42
CA SER A 25 26.56 -11.33 22.67
C SER A 25 25.92 -11.07 21.30
N GLU A 26 25.56 -12.13 20.56
CA GLU A 26 24.88 -12.01 19.27
C GLU A 26 23.53 -11.29 19.40
N LEU A 27 22.71 -11.67 20.40
CA LEU A 27 21.43 -11.03 20.67
C LEU A 27 21.59 -9.54 21.00
N PHE A 28 22.60 -9.15 21.77
CA PHE A 28 22.88 -7.74 22.04
C PHE A 28 23.24 -6.96 20.78
N THR A 29 24.10 -7.51 19.91
CA THR A 29 24.44 -6.85 18.64
C THR A 29 23.24 -6.72 17.70
N LEU A 30 22.36 -7.73 17.69
CA LEU A 30 21.15 -7.70 16.88
C LEU A 30 20.15 -6.67 17.42
N LEU A 31 20.04 -6.55 18.75
CA LEU A 31 19.18 -5.57 19.40
C LEU A 31 19.64 -4.15 19.08
N GLU A 32 20.93 -3.84 19.27
CA GLU A 32 21.51 -2.53 18.95
C GLU A 32 21.28 -2.16 17.48
N LYS A 33 21.52 -3.10 16.56
CA LYS A 33 21.27 -2.89 15.13
C LYS A 33 19.80 -2.60 14.83
N SER A 34 18.89 -3.30 15.50
CA SER A 34 17.45 -3.11 15.31
C SER A 34 16.98 -1.76 15.87
N GLU A 35 17.51 -1.33 17.02
CA GLU A 35 17.22 -0.02 17.60
C GLU A 35 17.65 1.12 16.68
N ILE A 36 18.88 1.04 16.13
CA ILE A 36 19.37 2.01 15.15
C ILE A 36 18.47 2.04 13.90
N GLN A 37 18.05 0.88 13.40
CA GLN A 37 17.18 0.81 12.23
C GLN A 37 15.80 1.44 12.49
N ILE A 38 15.23 1.22 13.68
CA ILE A 38 13.97 1.81 14.09
C ILE A 38 14.08 3.34 14.10
N GLU A 39 15.18 3.88 14.64
CA GLU A 39 15.36 5.32 14.73
C GLU A 39 15.49 5.97 13.34
N LEU A 40 16.27 5.36 12.44
CA LEU A 40 16.39 5.81 11.05
C LEU A 40 15.03 5.81 10.33
N LEU A 41 14.22 4.76 10.51
CA LEU A 41 12.90 4.66 9.89
C LEU A 41 11.88 5.65 10.48
N LYS A 42 12.03 6.03 11.76
CA LYS A 42 11.22 7.09 12.37
C LYS A 42 11.56 8.45 11.79
N ASP A 43 12.84 8.76 11.64
CA ASP A 43 13.32 10.01 11.04
C ASP A 43 12.85 10.14 9.59
N GLU A 44 13.00 9.08 8.79
CA GLU A 44 12.52 9.05 7.41
C GLU A 44 10.99 9.24 7.35
N ASN A 45 10.24 8.55 8.21
CA ASN A 45 8.79 8.73 8.29
C ASN A 45 8.39 10.17 8.65
N PHE A 46 9.11 10.80 9.58
CA PHE A 46 8.87 12.18 9.96
C PHE A 46 9.10 13.12 8.78
N GLN A 47 10.21 12.95 8.06
CA GLN A 47 10.53 13.74 6.86
C GLN A 47 9.47 13.56 5.76
N LEU A 48 9.10 12.32 5.43
CA LEU A 48 8.09 12.03 4.40
C LEU A 48 6.73 12.63 4.77
N LYS A 49 6.31 12.53 6.03
CA LYS A 49 5.06 13.15 6.50
C LYS A 49 5.08 14.67 6.34
N SER A 50 6.20 15.32 6.67
CA SER A 50 6.36 16.77 6.47
C SER A 50 6.28 17.16 4.99
N GLN A 51 6.90 16.38 4.10
CA GLN A 51 6.88 16.63 2.66
C GLN A 51 5.46 16.47 2.08
N ILE A 52 4.74 15.43 2.50
CA ILE A 52 3.33 15.22 2.12
C ILE A 52 2.49 16.42 2.56
N GLN A 53 2.68 16.90 3.79
CA GLN A 53 1.93 18.05 4.31
C GLN A 53 2.17 19.32 3.47
N ILE A 54 3.41 19.58 3.05
CA ILE A 54 3.77 20.71 2.19
C ILE A 54 3.07 20.60 0.84
N LEU A 55 3.14 19.44 0.19
CA LEU A 55 2.51 19.20 -1.11
C LEU A 55 0.99 19.35 -1.06
N GLN A 56 0.35 18.86 0.01
CA GLN A 56 -1.10 19.03 0.20
C GLN A 56 -1.48 20.51 0.35
N GLN A 57 -0.70 21.31 1.06
CA GLN A 57 -0.97 22.75 1.20
C GLN A 57 -0.80 23.53 -0.11
N GLN A 58 0.11 23.10 -0.99
CA GLN A 58 0.31 23.71 -2.32
C GLN A 58 -0.81 23.38 -3.30
N SER A 59 -1.57 22.29 -3.08
CA SER A 59 -2.66 21.84 -3.96
C SER A 59 -4.05 22.48 -3.70
N LYS A 60 -4.14 23.63 -3.00
CA LYS A 60 -5.45 24.30 -2.84
C LYS A 60 -6.06 24.62 -4.23
N PRO A 61 -7.28 24.16 -4.55
CA PRO A 61 -7.90 24.48 -5.83
C PRO A 61 -8.26 25.98 -5.85
N VAL A 62 -7.77 26.67 -6.89
CA VAL A 62 -8.26 27.97 -7.31
C VAL A 62 -9.77 27.85 -7.53
N GLN A 63 -10.56 28.49 -6.66
CA GLN A 63 -12.00 28.63 -6.87
C GLN A 63 -12.24 29.54 -8.06
N ILE A 64 -12.41 28.94 -9.24
CA ILE A 64 -12.97 29.63 -10.40
C ILE A 64 -14.43 29.91 -10.08
N LYS A 65 -14.73 31.16 -9.73
CA LYS A 65 -16.10 31.70 -9.67
C LYS A 65 -16.67 31.72 -11.09
N SER A 66 -17.25 30.61 -11.56
CA SER A 66 -18.08 30.65 -12.78
C SER A 66 -19.47 31.15 -12.40
N HIS A 67 -19.80 32.31 -12.96
CA HIS A 67 -21.10 32.94 -12.91
C HIS A 67 -22.26 32.01 -13.31
N GLN A 68 -23.36 32.22 -12.59
CA GLN A 68 -24.77 32.03 -12.95
C GLN A 68 -25.03 31.49 -14.36
N VAL A 69 -25.61 30.29 -14.44
CA VAL A 69 -26.60 29.96 -15.47
C VAL A 69 -27.81 29.34 -14.78
N GLU A 70 -28.95 29.92 -15.13
CA GLU A 70 -30.29 29.78 -14.60
C GLU A 70 -30.88 28.36 -14.59
N THR A 71 -31.63 28.10 -13.51
CA THR A 71 -32.87 27.30 -13.39
C THR A 71 -33.08 26.05 -14.26
N ILE A 72 -33.25 24.90 -13.61
CA ILE A 72 -34.50 24.12 -13.60
C ILE A 72 -34.55 23.31 -12.29
N ARG A 73 -35.67 23.44 -11.57
CA ARG A 73 -35.99 22.79 -10.29
C ARG A 73 -36.57 21.38 -10.54
N VAL A 74 -36.14 20.37 -9.78
CA VAL A 74 -36.99 19.21 -9.42
C VAL A 74 -36.66 18.77 -7.97
N PRO A 75 -37.65 18.41 -7.12
CA PRO A 75 -37.54 18.43 -5.65
C PRO A 75 -36.94 17.17 -4.98
N LYS A 76 -36.59 17.38 -3.71
CA LYS A 76 -36.05 16.48 -2.66
C LYS A 76 -36.88 15.22 -2.39
N GLU A 77 -36.18 14.16 -1.95
CA GLU A 77 -36.45 13.23 -0.82
C GLU A 77 -35.52 12.00 -1.02
N ASN A 78 -34.89 11.32 -0.06
CA ASN A 78 -34.83 11.35 1.39
C ASN A 78 -33.49 10.70 1.82
N ILE A 79 -33.01 11.08 3.01
CA ILE A 79 -31.81 10.54 3.66
C ILE A 79 -32.14 9.17 4.27
N ALA A 80 -31.28 8.17 4.06
CA ALA A 80 -31.15 7.05 4.98
C ALA A 80 -29.65 6.72 5.17
N ILE A 81 -29.19 6.85 6.40
CA ILE A 81 -27.85 6.49 6.87
C ILE A 81 -27.87 5.00 7.21
N VAL A 82 -27.09 4.18 6.49
CA VAL A 82 -26.49 2.93 7.00
C VAL A 82 -25.19 2.65 6.22
N SER A 83 -24.05 2.65 6.94
CA SER A 83 -22.73 2.10 6.50
C SER A 83 -22.71 0.57 6.71
N PRO A 84 -21.89 -0.26 6.02
CA PRO A 84 -20.58 0.03 5.42
C PRO A 84 -20.46 -0.32 3.92
N SER A 85 -19.96 0.64 3.15
CA SER A 85 -19.35 0.50 1.81
C SER A 85 -18.03 -0.29 1.92
N ASP A 86 -17.72 -1.27 1.06
CA ASP A 86 -17.26 -1.03 -0.31
C ASP A 86 -17.50 -2.22 -1.24
N THR A 87 -18.40 -2.07 -2.21
CA THR A 87 -18.31 -2.75 -3.52
C THR A 87 -19.12 -2.05 -4.61
N ASN A 88 -19.64 -0.84 -4.35
CA ASN A 88 -20.35 -0.07 -5.36
C ASN A 88 -19.36 0.81 -6.14
N ILE A 89 -18.56 0.15 -6.97
CA ILE A 89 -17.88 0.82 -8.08
C ILE A 89 -18.99 1.46 -8.90
N ARG A 90 -19.05 2.79 -8.86
CA ARG A 90 -19.77 3.62 -9.82
C ARG A 90 -19.39 3.17 -11.22
N GLN A 91 -20.14 2.24 -11.79
CA GLN A 91 -20.09 1.92 -13.20
C GLN A 91 -20.71 3.09 -13.95
N ASN A 92 -20.03 4.24 -13.95
CA ASN A 92 -20.11 5.19 -15.04
C ASN A 92 -20.02 4.33 -16.30
N LYS A 93 -21.10 4.23 -17.08
CA LYS A 93 -21.26 3.28 -18.19
C LYS A 93 -20.09 3.46 -19.16
N ARG A 94 -19.01 2.70 -18.95
CA ARG A 94 -17.79 2.75 -19.76
C ARG A 94 -18.19 2.31 -21.15
N LYS A 95 -18.08 3.18 -22.15
CA LYS A 95 -18.42 2.91 -23.55
C LYS A 95 -17.14 2.92 -24.39
N CYS A 96 -17.00 1.95 -25.28
CA CYS A 96 -15.93 1.94 -26.27
C CYS A 96 -16.16 3.09 -27.27
N PRO A 97 -15.19 3.98 -27.50
CA PRO A 97 -15.33 5.06 -28.47
C PRO A 97 -15.37 4.56 -29.91
N LYS A 98 -14.86 3.35 -30.19
CA LYS A 98 -14.83 2.79 -31.55
C LYS A 98 -16.12 2.07 -31.95
N CYS A 99 -16.73 1.30 -31.05
CA CYS A 99 -17.89 0.44 -31.39
C CYS A 99 -19.09 0.59 -30.46
N GLY A 100 -19.04 1.50 -29.48
CA GLY A 100 -20.15 1.76 -28.57
C GLY A 100 -20.43 0.66 -27.53
N ALA A 101 -19.69 -0.46 -27.55
CA ALA A 101 -19.83 -1.53 -26.58
C ALA A 101 -19.62 -1.01 -25.14
N SER A 102 -20.40 -1.50 -24.17
CA SER A 102 -20.39 -0.96 -22.82
C SER A 102 -20.34 -2.02 -21.72
N GLY A 103 -20.08 -1.57 -20.49
CA GLY A 103 -20.06 -2.43 -19.30
C GLY A 103 -18.95 -3.48 -19.36
N PHE A 104 -19.30 -4.75 -19.26
CA PHE A 104 -18.38 -5.90 -19.26
C PHE A 104 -17.55 -6.06 -20.55
N SER A 105 -17.92 -5.36 -21.62
CA SER A 105 -17.14 -5.35 -22.86
C SER A 105 -15.87 -4.48 -22.78
N ILE A 106 -15.64 -3.79 -21.66
CA ILE A 106 -14.46 -2.95 -21.42
C ILE A 106 -13.65 -3.56 -20.27
N LYS A 107 -12.41 -3.97 -20.56
CA LYS A 107 -11.46 -4.49 -19.57
C LYS A 107 -10.35 -3.47 -19.33
N GLU A 108 -9.81 -3.43 -18.13
CA GLU A 108 -8.59 -2.70 -17.82
C GLU A 108 -7.39 -3.65 -17.91
N VAL A 109 -6.32 -3.20 -18.57
CA VAL A 109 -5.12 -3.98 -18.84
C VAL A 109 -3.89 -3.10 -18.63
N ASP A 110 -2.75 -3.68 -18.29
CA ASP A 110 -1.51 -2.94 -18.13
C ASP A 110 -0.94 -2.47 -19.48
N ASP A 111 -0.62 -1.18 -19.55
CA ASP A 111 0.11 -0.58 -20.64
C ASP A 111 1.62 -0.70 -20.41
N LYS A 112 2.21 -1.75 -20.96
CA LYS A 112 3.64 -2.04 -20.83
C LYS A 112 4.56 -0.96 -21.44
N THR A 113 4.00 -0.02 -22.21
CA THR A 113 4.74 1.11 -22.78
C THR A 113 4.90 2.28 -21.81
N ARG A 114 4.06 2.35 -20.76
CA ARG A 114 4.04 3.45 -19.79
C ARG A 114 4.23 2.92 -18.38
N ILE A 115 5.45 3.08 -17.88
CA ILE A 115 5.82 2.66 -16.52
C ILE A 115 5.62 3.86 -15.59
N ILE A 116 4.89 3.63 -14.50
CA ILE A 116 4.69 4.62 -13.44
C ILE A 116 5.92 4.63 -12.52
N THR A 117 6.34 3.45 -12.04
CA THR A 117 7.44 3.30 -11.08
C THR A 117 8.23 2.01 -11.34
N TYR A 118 9.53 2.01 -11.08
CA TYR A 118 10.42 0.86 -11.25
C TYR A 118 10.79 0.12 -9.95
N VAL A 119 10.53 0.71 -8.78
CA VAL A 119 10.98 0.22 -7.45
C VAL A 119 9.77 0.08 -6.52
N PRO A 120 9.61 -1.05 -5.77
CA PRO A 120 10.44 -2.26 -5.78
C PRO A 120 10.21 -3.17 -7.00
N SER A 121 9.15 -2.94 -7.77
CA SER A 121 8.84 -3.66 -9.02
C SER A 121 8.22 -2.72 -10.05
N LYS A 122 8.19 -3.14 -11.33
CA LYS A 122 7.63 -2.33 -12.41
C LYS A 122 6.10 -2.25 -12.29
N ILE A 123 5.60 -1.04 -12.02
CA ILE A 123 4.17 -0.74 -12.03
C ILE A 123 3.84 -0.04 -13.34
N TYR A 124 2.91 -0.61 -14.10
CA TYR A 124 2.48 -0.08 -15.40
C TYR A 124 1.20 0.73 -15.27
N MET A 125 1.03 1.70 -16.17
CA MET A 125 -0.22 2.46 -16.27
C MET A 125 -1.35 1.54 -16.75
N LYS A 126 -2.58 1.73 -16.27
CA LYS A 126 -3.75 0.99 -16.76
C LYS A 126 -4.33 1.68 -17.99
N LYS A 127 -4.64 0.90 -19.02
CA LYS A 127 -5.43 1.30 -20.19
C LYS A 127 -6.70 0.46 -20.31
N LYS A 128 -7.71 0.95 -21.01
CA LYS A 128 -8.96 0.22 -21.27
C LYS A 128 -8.92 -0.40 -22.64
N VAL A 129 -9.35 -1.64 -22.73
CA VAL A 129 -9.44 -2.39 -23.99
C VAL A 129 -10.85 -2.90 -24.17
N CYS A 130 -11.43 -2.61 -25.32
CA CYS A 130 -12.71 -3.19 -25.70
C CYS A 130 -12.52 -4.64 -26.16
N THR A 131 -13.18 -5.59 -25.52
CA THR A 131 -13.09 -7.01 -25.89
C THR A 131 -13.77 -7.33 -27.22
N LYS A 132 -14.70 -6.49 -27.69
CA LYS A 132 -15.40 -6.69 -28.98
C LYS A 132 -14.55 -6.27 -30.18
N CYS A 133 -13.96 -5.08 -30.14
CA CYS A 133 -13.26 -4.49 -31.30
C CYS A 133 -11.75 -4.32 -31.10
N ARG A 134 -11.22 -4.76 -29.94
CA ARG A 134 -9.81 -4.67 -29.53
C ARG A 134 -9.23 -3.25 -29.54
N PHE A 135 -10.08 -2.23 -29.48
CA PHE A 135 -9.63 -0.84 -29.40
C PHE A 135 -9.15 -0.52 -27.98
N GLU A 136 -7.99 0.13 -27.90
CA GLU A 136 -7.35 0.53 -26.66
C GLU A 136 -7.50 2.04 -26.47
N PHE A 137 -7.85 2.49 -25.25
CA PHE A 137 -8.08 3.89 -24.91
C PHE A 137 -8.00 4.17 -23.41
#